data_AF-A0A2V7Z8F2-F1
#
_entry.id   AF-A0A2V7Z8F2-F1
#
_cell.length_a   1.000
_cell.length_b   1.000
_cell.length_c   1.000
_cell.angle_alpha   90.00
_cell.angle_beta   90.00
_cell.angle_gamma   90.00
#
_symmetry.space_group_name_H-M   'P 1'
#
loop_
_entity.id
_entity.type
_entity.pdbx_description
1 polymer ?
#
loop_
_entity_poly.entity_id
_entity_poly.type
_entity_poly.pdbx_seq_one_letter_code
_entity_poly.pdbx_strand_id
1 'polypeptide(L)' 'MKGQQKGAVRIKRRNGSELEIAPVRSQASPLDVQGVDLGLTAEEIVSAIREARAANQPWHSSPLT' A
#
# COMPACT_ATOMS: atom_id res chain seq x y z
N MET A 1 -17.75 -20.08 -32.79
CA MET A 1 -16.96 -19.71 -31.60
C MET A 1 -15.82 -18.80 -32.06
N LYS A 2 -15.84 -17.51 -31.71
CA LYS A 2 -14.73 -16.59 -31.95
C LYS A 2 -14.56 -15.71 -30.72
N GLY A 3 -13.32 -15.54 -30.28
CA GLY A 3 -13.00 -14.50 -29.30
C GLY A 3 -11.99 -14.87 -28.22
N GLN A 4 -11.02 -15.75 -28.47
CA GLN A 4 -9.80 -15.76 -27.66
C GLN A 4 -8.90 -14.63 -28.17
N GLN A 5 -9.28 -13.39 -27.90
CA GLN A 5 -8.37 -12.26 -28.05
C GLN A 5 -7.54 -12.22 -26.77
N LYS A 6 -6.26 -12.55 -26.92
CA LYS A 6 -5.19 -12.58 -25.91
C LYS A 6 -5.52 -11.73 -24.66
N GLY A 7 -5.97 -12.39 -23.60
CA GLY A 7 -6.01 -11.80 -22.26
C GLY A 7 -7.37 -11.33 -21.73
N ALA A 8 -8.49 -11.46 -22.45
CA ALA A 8 -9.81 -11.19 -21.87
C ALA A 8 -10.93 -12.06 -22.51
N VAL A 9 -11.95 -12.38 -21.71
CA VAL A 9 -13.15 -13.12 -22.14
C VAL A 9 -14.35 -12.20 -22.06
N ARG A 10 -15.09 -12.06 -23.16
CA ARG A 10 -16.31 -11.24 -23.21
C ARG A 10 -17.54 -12.13 -23.09
N ILE A 11 -18.43 -11.80 -22.16
CA ILE A 11 -19.71 -12.49 -21.93
C ILE A 11 -20.84 -11.57 -22.38
N LYS A 12 -21.59 -12.01 -23.39
CA LYS A 12 -22.80 -11.31 -23.85
C LYS A 12 -24.04 -12.04 -23.35
N ARG A 13 -24.87 -11.39 -22.55
CA ARG A 13 -26.12 -11.94 -22.03
C ARG A 13 -27.27 -11.65 -23.00
N ARG A 14 -28.29 -12.51 -22.97
CA ARG A 14 -29.49 -12.39 -23.83
C ARG A 14 -30.24 -11.06 -23.64
N ASN A 15 -30.17 -10.48 -22.43
CA ASN A 15 -30.74 -9.17 -22.12
C ASN A 15 -29.93 -7.99 -22.68
N GLY A 16 -28.90 -8.24 -23.50
CA GLY A 16 -28.06 -7.21 -24.11
C GLY A 16 -26.89 -6.74 -23.25
N SER A 17 -26.82 -7.12 -21.96
CA SER A 17 -25.68 -6.76 -21.12
C SER A 17 -24.42 -7.50 -21.53
N GLU A 18 -23.29 -6.78 -21.52
CA GLU A 18 -21.98 -7.32 -21.83
C GLU A 18 -21.06 -7.13 -20.62
N LEU A 19 -20.30 -8.18 -20.29
CA LEU A 19 -19.30 -8.20 -19.23
C LEU A 19 -17.97 -8.63 -19.82
N GLU A 20 -16.88 -8.05 -19.33
CA GLU A 20 -15.53 -8.46 -19.69
C GLU A 20 -14.83 -9.02 -18.46
N ILE A 21 -14.32 -10.24 -18.59
CA ILE A 21 -13.47 -10.89 -17.60
C ILE A 21 -12.04 -10.77 -18.10
N ALA A 22 -11.24 -9.99 -17.39
CA ALA A 22 -9.80 -9.87 -17.62
C ALA A 22 -9.03 -10.36 -16.38
N PRO A 23 -7.82 -10.92 -16.55
CA PRO A 23 -6.91 -11.16 -15.44
C PRO A 23 -6.70 -9.88 -14.65
N VAL A 24 -6.80 -9.98 -13.33
CA VAL A 24 -6.39 -8.89 -12.44
C VAL A 24 -4.89 -8.71 -12.64
N ARG A 25 -4.49 -7.55 -13.17
CA ARG A 25 -3.08 -7.16 -13.14
C ARG A 25 -2.73 -6.96 -11.67
N SER A 26 -1.64 -7.57 -11.20
CA SER A 26 -1.17 -7.33 -9.83
C SER A 26 -0.99 -5.83 -9.65
N GLN A 27 -1.85 -5.21 -8.85
CA GLN A 27 -1.60 -3.86 -8.40
C GLN A 27 -0.61 -3.99 -7.26
N ALA A 28 0.65 -3.66 -7.54
CA ALA A 28 1.62 -3.41 -6.49
C ALA A 28 0.99 -2.44 -5.48
N SER A 29 1.30 -2.62 -4.19
CA SER A 29 0.79 -1.72 -3.16
C SER A 29 1.14 -0.29 -3.55
N PRO A 30 0.26 0.70 -3.32
CA PRO A 30 0.64 2.11 -3.47
C PRO A 30 1.84 2.51 -2.61
N LEU A 31 2.18 1.70 -1.60
CA LEU A 31 3.35 1.85 -0.72
C LEU A 31 4.58 1.03 -1.19
N ASP A 32 4.45 0.27 -2.29
CA ASP A 32 5.53 -0.48 -2.92
C ASP A 32 6.36 0.43 -3.83
N VAL A 33 7.06 1.38 -3.19
CA VAL A 33 7.95 2.34 -3.83
C VAL A 33 9.40 1.97 -3.58
N GLN A 34 10.27 2.27 -4.54
CA GLN A 34 11.70 2.05 -4.39
C GLN A 34 12.24 2.89 -3.21
N GLY A 35 12.98 2.25 -2.31
CA GLY A 35 13.67 2.94 -1.21
C GLY A 35 14.77 3.87 -1.73
N VAL A 36 15.06 4.92 -0.97
CA VAL A 36 16.20 5.82 -1.19
C VAL A 36 17.27 5.54 -0.14
N ASP A 37 18.52 5.48 -0.56
CA ASP A 37 19.65 5.42 0.35
C ASP A 37 19.97 6.82 0.87
N LEU A 38 19.92 6.98 2.20
CA LEU A 38 20.16 8.25 2.89
C LEU A 38 21.56 8.32 3.51
N GLY A 39 22.36 7.25 3.43
CA GLY A 39 23.68 7.20 4.04
C GLY A 39 23.67 7.25 5.58
N LEU A 40 22.55 6.86 6.21
CA LEU A 40 22.39 6.91 7.66
C LEU A 40 23.05 5.70 8.34
N THR A 41 23.65 5.94 9.51
CA THR A 41 24.14 4.86 10.36
C THR A 41 23.04 4.27 11.24
N ALA A 42 23.29 3.07 11.78
CA ALA A 42 22.37 2.44 12.72
C ALA A 42 22.16 3.30 13.98
N GLU A 43 23.22 3.95 14.46
CA GLU A 43 23.20 4.83 15.62
C GLU A 43 22.30 6.04 15.40
N GLU A 44 22.37 6.67 14.22
CA GLU A 44 21.54 7.81 13.84
C GLU A 44 20.05 7.42 13.81
N ILE A 45 19.73 6.27 13.20
CA ILE A 45 18.36 5.75 13.15
C ILE A 45 17.83 5.50 14.57
N VAL A 46 18.62 4.82 15.41
CA VAL A 46 18.21 4.53 16.79
C VAL A 46 18.05 5.80 17.61
N SER A 47 18.91 6.79 17.41
CA SER A 47 18.82 8.09 18.06
C SER A 47 17.51 8.80 17.70
N ALA A 48 17.17 8.90 16.42
CA ALA A 48 15.93 9.52 15.95
C ALA A 48 14.67 8.83 16.51
N ILE A 49 14.67 7.48 16.59
CA ILE A 49 13.56 6.72 17.18
C ILE A 49 13.41 7.02 18.67
N ARG A 50 14.52 7.11 19.41
CA ARG A 50 14.51 7.42 20.85
C ARG A 50 13.96 8.82 21.11
N GLU A 51 14.39 9.80 20.33
CA GLU A 51 13.90 11.18 20.38
C GLU A 51 12.38 11.24 20.15
N ALA A 52 11.90 10.64 19.05
CA ALA A 52 10.47 10.65 18.71
C ALA A 52 9.60 10.01 19.80
N ARG A 53 10.08 8.93 20.45
CA ARG A 53 9.36 8.28 21.55
C ARG A 53 9.35 9.12 22.83
N ALA A 54 10.46 9.79 23.14
CA ALA A 54 10.54 10.70 24.28
C ALA A 54 9.63 11.92 24.09
N ALA A 55 9.53 12.44 22.85
CA ALA A 55 8.62 13.52 22.50
C ALA A 55 7.13 13.11 22.57
N ASN A 56 6.82 11.82 22.44
CA ASN A 56 5.47 11.27 22.57
C ASN A 56 5.08 10.96 24.04
N GLN A 57 5.63 11.71 25.00
CA GLN A 57 5.15 11.67 26.38
C GLN A 57 3.65 12.01 26.39
N PRO A 58 2.78 11.22 27.05
CA PRO A 58 1.35 11.49 27.04
C PRO A 58 1.06 12.89 27.59
N TRP A 59 0.24 13.67 26.88
CA TRP A 59 -0.35 14.92 27.35
C TRP A 59 -1.40 14.69 28.47
N HIS A 60 -1.07 13.88 29.49
CA HIS A 60 -1.79 13.73 30.75
C HIS A 60 -0.83 13.14 31.79
N SER A 61 0.12 13.93 32.27
CA SER A 61 0.85 13.63 33.51
C SER A 61 0.69 14.80 34.47
N SER A 62 -0.56 15.13 34.80
CA SER A 62 -0.83 15.93 36.00
C SER A 62 -0.64 15.01 37.21
N PRO A 63 0.22 15.36 38.18
CA PRO A 63 0.19 14.68 39.46
C PRO A 63 -1.15 15.02 40.11
N LEU A 64 -1.98 14.00 40.32
CA LEU A 64 -3.16 14.14 41.18
C LEU A 64 -2.63 14.44 42.59
N THR A 65 -2.73 15.71 42.99
CA THR A 65 -2.58 16.16 44.39
C THR A 65 -3.96 16.43 44.93
#